data_AF-A0A536M9F8-F1
#
_entry.id   AF-A0A536M9F8-F1
#
_cell.length_a   1.000
_cell.length_b   1.000
_cell.length_c   1.000
_cell.angle_alpha   90.00
_cell.angle_beta   90.00
_cell.angle_gamma   90.00
#
_symmetry.space_group_name_H-M   'P 1'
#
loop_
_entity.id
_entity.type
_entity.pdbx_description
1 polymer ?
#
loop_
_entity_poly.entity_id
_entity_poly.type
_entity_poly.pdbx_seq_one_letter_code
_entity_poly.pdbx_strand_id
1 'polypeptide(L)'
;MIERLRAQMAAAANPAKAAGMQAYMKSTMPYHGVNLPAVRSISRKAFDRSAMSCAEWRATILELWRSARYREERYAALFLLGLKRRRACLTPKQMPMLEELIVTGAWWAATRVTTRLGSAA
;
A
#
# COMPACT_ATOMS: atom_id res chain seq x y z
N MET A 1 11.89 -10.68 -3.63
CA MET A 1 11.87 -9.53 -2.70
C MET A 1 10.52 -9.39 -2.01
N ILE A 2 9.43 -9.36 -2.79
CA ILE A 2 8.05 -9.33 -2.28
C ILE A 2 7.74 -10.53 -1.39
N GLU A 3 8.15 -11.73 -1.77
CA GLU A 3 7.97 -12.91 -0.90
C GLU A 3 8.71 -12.79 0.45
N ARG A 4 9.90 -12.18 0.47
CA ARG A 4 10.61 -11.91 1.72
C ARG A 4 9.88 -10.88 2.58
N LEU A 5 9.34 -9.82 1.96
CA LEU A 5 8.50 -8.84 2.63
C LEU A 5 7.27 -9.53 3.26
N ARG A 6 6.56 -10.35 2.49
CA ARG A 6 5.38 -11.10 2.93
C ARG A 6 5.70 -12.04 4.11
N ALA A 7 6.78 -12.81 4.01
CA ALA A 7 7.23 -13.67 5.09
C ALA A 7 7.53 -12.88 6.38
N GLN A 8 8.19 -11.73 6.26
CA GLN A 8 8.49 -10.87 7.42
C GLN A 8 7.23 -10.21 8.02
N MET A 9 6.27 -9.83 7.19
CA MET A 9 4.98 -9.31 7.65
C MET A 9 4.17 -10.39 8.37
N ALA A 10 4.12 -11.61 7.83
CA ALA A 10 3.48 -12.75 8.46
C ALA A 10 4.12 -13.12 9.80
N ALA A 11 5.46 -13.11 9.88
CA ALA A 11 6.18 -13.35 11.13
C ALA A 11 5.95 -12.26 12.19
N ALA A 12 5.67 -11.03 11.77
CA ALA A 12 5.35 -9.91 12.66
C ALA A 12 3.86 -9.77 12.99
N ALA A 13 3.01 -10.66 12.45
CA ALA A 13 1.57 -10.56 12.56
C ALA A 13 1.10 -10.60 14.03
N ASN A 14 0.08 -9.80 14.32
CA ASN A 14 -0.59 -9.79 15.61
C ASN A 14 -2.11 -9.91 15.39
N PRO A 15 -2.65 -11.15 15.41
CA PRO A 15 -4.07 -11.40 15.17
C PRO A 15 -5.00 -10.65 16.12
N ALA A 16 -4.58 -10.45 17.38
CA ALA A 16 -5.37 -9.71 18.37
C ALA A 16 -5.55 -8.23 18.00
N LYS A 17 -4.63 -7.64 17.22
CA LYS A 17 -4.74 -6.26 16.72
C LYS A 17 -5.38 -6.17 15.34
N ALA A 18 -5.31 -7.23 14.54
CA ALA A 18 -5.74 -7.25 13.15
C ALA A 18 -7.20 -6.81 12.98
N ALA A 19 -8.13 -7.42 13.73
CA ALA A 19 -9.55 -7.09 13.64
C ALA A 19 -9.84 -5.62 14.00
N GLY A 20 -9.24 -5.12 15.08
CA GLY A 20 -9.39 -3.73 15.50
C GLY A 20 -8.84 -2.74 14.48
N MET A 21 -7.68 -3.04 13.88
CA MET A 21 -7.09 -2.21 12.82
C MET A 21 -7.95 -2.19 11.56
N GLN A 22 -8.47 -3.35 11.14
CA GLN A 22 -9.34 -3.45 9.97
C GLN A 22 -10.64 -2.65 10.17
N ALA A 23 -11.29 -2.80 11.33
CA ALA A 23 -12.51 -2.08 11.68
C ALA A 23 -12.28 -0.55 11.75
N TYR A 24 -11.20 -0.13 12.43
CA TYR A 24 -10.85 1.29 12.54
C TYR A 24 -10.59 1.92 11.17
N MET A 25 -9.87 1.22 10.29
CA MET A 25 -9.57 1.68 8.94
C MET A 25 -10.71 1.47 7.95
N LYS A 26 -11.84 0.87 8.38
CA LYS A 26 -12.97 0.47 7.53
C LYS A 26 -12.49 -0.27 6.28
N SER A 27 -11.50 -1.14 6.44
CA SER A 27 -10.84 -1.78 5.32
C SER A 27 -11.58 -3.03 4.88
N THR A 28 -11.81 -3.15 3.57
CA THR A 28 -12.26 -4.39 2.94
C THR A 28 -11.15 -5.45 2.88
N MET A 29 -9.89 -5.04 3.03
CA MET A 29 -8.75 -5.93 3.05
C MET A 29 -8.45 -6.39 4.48
N PRO A 30 -8.04 -7.66 4.67
CA PRO A 30 -7.59 -8.13 5.98
C PRO A 30 -6.30 -7.42 6.39
N TYR A 31 -6.06 -7.41 7.69
CA TYR A 31 -4.82 -6.95 8.30
C TYR A 31 -4.05 -8.12 8.91
N HIS A 32 -2.73 -8.06 8.89
CA HIS A 32 -1.89 -8.89 9.75
C HIS A 32 -1.87 -8.37 11.21
N GLY A 33 -2.24 -7.11 11.43
CA GLY A 33 -2.13 -6.46 12.75
C GLY A 33 -0.77 -5.81 12.97
N VAL A 34 -0.02 -5.54 11.90
CA VAL A 34 1.32 -4.94 11.95
C VAL A 34 1.18 -3.43 11.88
N ASN A 35 1.61 -2.73 12.93
CA ASN A 35 1.53 -1.28 12.96
C ASN A 35 2.45 -0.62 11.91
N LEU A 36 2.12 0.63 11.54
CA LEU A 36 2.82 1.34 10.48
C LEU A 36 4.35 1.50 10.73
N PRO A 37 4.83 1.77 11.96
CA PRO A 37 6.28 1.77 12.23
C PRO A 37 6.96 0.43 11.92
N ALA A 38 6.36 -0.70 12.30
CA ALA A 38 6.89 -2.03 12.00
C ALA A 38 6.85 -2.32 10.49
N VAL A 39 5.75 -1.96 9.80
CA VAL A 39 5.65 -2.05 8.34
C VAL A 39 6.79 -1.29 7.65
N ARG A 40 7.08 -0.05 8.08
CA ARG A 40 8.18 0.75 7.55
C ARG A 40 9.54 0.11 7.81
N SER A 41 9.74 -0.46 9.00
CA SER A 41 10.99 -1.16 9.36
C SER A 41 11.21 -2.41 8.51
N ILE A 42 10.18 -3.23 8.34
CA ILE A 42 10.19 -4.43 7.49
C ILE A 42 10.43 -4.06 6.03
N SER A 43 9.70 -3.06 5.52
CA SER A 43 9.87 -2.55 4.16
C SER A 43 11.29 -2.03 3.92
N ARG A 44 11.84 -1.26 4.86
CA ARG A 44 13.23 -0.80 4.79
C ARG A 44 14.20 -1.98 4.67
N LYS A 45 14.09 -2.99 5.54
CA LYS A 45 14.94 -4.19 5.48
C LYS A 45 14.79 -4.96 4.16
N ALA A 46 13.58 -5.00 3.60
CA ALA A 46 13.30 -5.69 2.34
C ALA A 46 13.85 -4.94 1.10
N PHE A 47 13.83 -3.60 1.11
CA PHE A 47 14.12 -2.76 -0.06
C PHE A 47 15.46 -2.00 -0.01
N ASP A 48 16.11 -1.85 1.16
CA ASP A 48 17.31 -1.01 1.26
C ASP A 48 18.54 -1.56 0.57
N ARG A 49 18.64 -2.88 0.44
CA ARG A 49 19.77 -3.53 -0.22
C ARG A 49 19.54 -3.78 -1.70
N SER A 50 18.37 -3.43 -2.25
CA SER A 50 18.07 -3.69 -3.65
C SER A 50 18.52 -2.54 -4.56
N ALA A 51 19.54 -2.80 -5.37
CA ALA A 51 19.74 -2.06 -6.60
C ALA A 51 18.55 -2.40 -7.52
N MET A 52 17.74 -1.39 -7.84
CA MET A 52 16.60 -1.55 -8.75
C MET A 52 16.67 -0.40 -9.74
N SER A 53 16.48 -0.71 -11.01
CA SER A 53 16.16 0.27 -12.04
C SER A 53 14.80 0.94 -11.76
N CYS A 54 14.53 2.05 -12.43
CA CYS A 54 13.21 2.69 -12.34
C CYS A 54 12.09 1.78 -12.88
N ALA A 55 12.39 0.93 -13.85
CA ALA A 55 11.43 -0.05 -14.37
C ALA A 55 11.09 -1.12 -13.34
N GLU A 56 12.09 -1.70 -12.66
CA GLU A 56 11.89 -2.69 -11.60
C GLU A 56 11.19 -2.10 -10.38
N TRP A 57 11.56 -0.86 -10.00
CA TRP A 57 10.89 -0.12 -8.93
C TRP A 57 9.39 0.05 -9.22
N ARG A 58 9.04 0.50 -10.44
CA ARG A 58 7.65 0.64 -10.88
C ARG A 58 6.92 -0.70 -10.87
N ALA A 59 7.53 -1.73 -11.45
CA ALA A 59 6.94 -3.07 -11.50
C ALA A 59 6.68 -3.62 -10.09
N THR A 60 7.61 -3.42 -9.16
CA THR A 60 7.48 -3.88 -7.77
C THR A 60 6.37 -3.15 -7.02
N ILE A 61 6.22 -1.84 -7.23
CA ILE A 61 5.09 -1.07 -6.64
C ILE A 61 3.77 -1.63 -7.15
N LEU A 62 3.62 -1.78 -8.46
CA LEU A 62 2.38 -2.28 -9.07
C LEU A 62 2.08 -3.73 -8.65
N GLU A 63 3.09 -4.59 -8.57
CA GLU A 63 2.93 -5.97 -8.11
C GLU A 63 2.47 -6.01 -6.66
N LEU A 64 3.13 -5.29 -5.76
CA LEU A 64 2.70 -5.19 -4.36
C LEU A 64 1.28 -4.64 -4.23
N TRP A 65 0.93 -3.65 -5.05
CA TRP A 65 -0.36 -2.99 -4.97
C TRP A 65 -1.52 -3.86 -5.44
N ARG A 66 -1.36 -4.48 -6.62
CA ARG A 66 -2.39 -5.29 -7.29
C ARG A 66 -2.55 -6.67 -6.66
N SER A 67 -1.45 -7.26 -6.17
CA SER A 67 -1.46 -8.60 -5.56
C SER A 67 -1.52 -8.57 -4.02
N ALA A 68 -1.71 -7.40 -3.42
CA ALA A 68 -1.81 -7.25 -1.97
C ALA A 68 -2.92 -8.14 -1.41
N ARG A 69 -2.57 -9.04 -0.49
CA ARG A 69 -3.53 -9.85 0.25
C ARG A 69 -3.93 -9.17 1.55
N TYR A 70 -2.98 -8.49 2.16
CA TYR A 70 -3.18 -7.71 3.38
C TYR A 70 -2.97 -6.23 3.15
N ARG A 71 -3.65 -5.39 3.92
CA ARG A 71 -3.58 -3.94 3.74
C ARG A 71 -2.18 -3.38 3.99
N GLU A 72 -1.41 -4.04 4.85
CA GLU A 72 -0.02 -3.68 5.12
C GLU A 72 0.91 -3.81 3.90
N GLU A 73 0.59 -4.66 2.92
CA GLU A 73 1.35 -4.77 1.67
C GLU A 73 1.21 -3.50 0.82
N ARG A 74 0.02 -2.88 0.80
CA ARG A 74 -0.19 -1.58 0.14
C ARG A 74 0.57 -0.46 0.83
N TYR A 75 0.70 -0.48 2.15
CA TYR A 75 1.59 0.45 2.86
C TYR A 75 3.06 0.26 2.49
N ALA A 76 3.50 -0.98 2.24
CA ALA A 76 4.85 -1.24 1.77
C ALA A 76 5.09 -0.69 0.35
N ALA A 77 4.10 -0.79 -0.55
CA ALA A 77 4.15 -0.14 -1.86
C ALA A 77 4.29 1.38 -1.75
N LEU A 78 3.51 2.03 -0.87
CA LEU A 78 3.62 3.47 -0.61
C LEU A 78 4.96 3.86 0.03
N PHE A 79 5.51 3.01 0.90
CA PHE A 79 6.85 3.20 1.44
C PHE A 79 7.90 3.20 0.32
N LEU A 80 7.82 2.23 -0.61
CA LEU A 80 8.73 2.13 -1.75
C LEU A 80 8.60 3.32 -2.71
N LEU A 81 7.37 3.83 -2.90
CA LEU A 81 7.09 5.05 -3.65
C LEU A 81 7.73 6.30 -2.99
N GLY A 82 7.71 6.38 -1.66
CA GLY A 82 8.21 7.53 -0.89
C GLY A 82 9.73 7.56 -0.64
N LEU A 83 10.50 6.61 -1.16
CA LEU A 83 11.94 6.56 -0.95
C LEU A 83 12.64 7.72 -1.68
N LYS A 84 13.36 8.57 -0.92
CA LYS A 84 14.11 9.72 -1.48
C LYS A 84 15.08 9.32 -2.60
N ARG A 85 15.75 8.17 -2.48
CA ARG A 85 16.67 7.65 -3.51
C ARG A 85 15.99 7.27 -4.84
N ARG A 86 14.66 7.18 -4.87
CA ARG A 86 13.86 6.85 -6.06
C ARG A 86 13.19 8.06 -6.68
N ARG A 87 13.47 9.28 -6.18
CA ARG A 87 12.87 10.52 -6.68
C ARG A 87 13.12 10.75 -8.17
N ALA A 88 14.30 10.34 -8.69
CA ALA A 88 14.61 10.41 -10.12
C ALA A 88 13.73 9.51 -11.00
N CYS A 89 13.16 8.44 -10.44
CA CYS A 89 12.24 7.56 -11.17
C CYS A 89 10.82 8.15 -11.28
N LEU A 90 10.48 9.12 -10.42
CA LEU A 90 9.17 9.76 -10.37
C LEU A 90 9.10 10.90 -11.41
N THR A 91 8.76 10.52 -12.63
CA THR A 91 8.57 11.43 -13.78
C THR A 91 7.09 11.46 -14.20
N PRO A 92 6.65 12.42 -15.05
CA PRO A 92 5.27 12.44 -15.54
C PRO A 92 4.81 11.13 -16.21
N LYS A 93 5.74 10.32 -16.75
CA LYS A 93 5.44 8.99 -17.31
C LYS A 93 4.82 8.01 -16.30
N GLN A 94 4.97 8.27 -15.00
CA GLN A 94 4.39 7.45 -13.94
C GLN A 94 2.98 7.88 -13.55
N MET A 95 2.41 8.90 -14.20
CA MET A 95 1.08 9.40 -13.85
C MET A 95 0.00 8.32 -13.87
N PRO A 96 -0.08 7.42 -14.87
CA PRO A 96 -1.08 6.35 -14.86
C PRO A 96 -0.95 5.40 -13.65
N MET A 97 0.28 5.11 -13.19
CA MET A 97 0.50 4.31 -11.98
C MET A 97 0.00 5.06 -10.74
N LEU A 98 0.31 6.35 -10.62
CA LEU A 98 -0.10 7.15 -9.46
C LEU A 98 -1.63 7.31 -9.38
N GLU A 99 -2.28 7.52 -10.52
CA GLU A 99 -3.75 7.55 -10.62
C GLU A 99 -4.35 6.22 -10.16
N GLU A 100 -3.83 5.09 -10.61
CA GLU A 100 -4.27 3.77 -10.17
C GLU A 100 -4.16 3.64 -8.64
N LEU A 101 -3.01 4.00 -8.07
CA LEU A 101 -2.75 3.94 -6.63
C LEU A 101 -3.71 4.84 -5.84
N ILE A 102 -4.03 6.04 -6.35
CA ILE A 102 -4.96 6.97 -5.72
C ILE A 102 -6.39 6.42 -5.78
N VAL A 103 -6.88 6.07 -6.97
CA VAL A 103 -8.28 5.64 -7.19
C VAL A 103 -8.58 4.35 -6.45
N THR A 104 -7.73 3.33 -6.59
CA THR A 104 -7.95 2.02 -5.97
C THR A 104 -7.52 2.00 -4.49
N GLY A 105 -6.80 3.02 -4.04
CA GLY A 105 -6.35 3.20 -2.66
C GLY A 105 -7.27 4.06 -1.81
N ALA A 106 -8.22 4.77 -2.44
CA ALA A 106 -9.14 5.74 -1.86
C ALA A 106 -10.12 5.12 -0.84
N TRP A 107 -9.63 4.80 0.35
CA TRP A 107 -10.46 4.34 1.47
C TRP A 107 -11.12 5.47 2.29
N TRP A 108 -10.62 6.70 2.19
CA TRP A 108 -11.15 7.85 2.94
C TRP A 108 -12.14 8.67 2.10
N ALA A 109 -12.20 8.43 0.77
CA ALA A 109 -13.13 9.12 -0.12
C ALA A 109 -14.48 8.40 -0.25
N ALA A 110 -14.57 7.12 0.12
CA ALA A 110 -15.82 6.36 0.08
C ALA A 110 -16.89 6.91 1.07
N THR A 111 -16.53 7.77 2.03
CA THR A 111 -17.50 8.38 2.94
C THR A 111 -18.17 9.67 2.40
N ARG A 112 -17.94 10.08 1.14
CA ARG A 112 -18.61 11.28 0.57
C ARG A 112 -18.97 11.15 -0.92
N VAL A 113 -19.76 10.14 -1.30
CA VAL A 113 -20.65 10.23 -2.48
C VAL A 113 -21.99 9.56 -2.16
N THR A 114 -22.71 10.10 -1.16
CA THR A 114 -24.15 9.85 -0.98
C THR A 114 -24.83 11.10 -0.39
N THR A 115 -24.65 12.25 -1.05
CA THR A 115 -25.51 13.42 -0.78
C THR A 115 -26.17 13.87 -2.08
N ARG A 116 -27.41 13.38 -2.26
CA ARG A 116 -28.54 13.95 -3.01
C ARG A 116 -28.25 14.49 -4.42
N LEU A 117 -28.51 13.66 -5.42
CA LEU A 117 -29.36 14.05 -6.56
C LEU A 117 -30.73 13.45 -6.21
N GLY A 118 -31.68 14.23 -5.70
CA GLY A 118 -32.49 15.10 -6.55
C GLY A 118 -33.67 14.29 -7.06
N SER A 119 -34.63 13.99 -6.17
CA SER A 119 -35.95 13.53 -6.59
C SER A 119 -36.60 14.69 -7.32
N ALA A 120 -36.68 14.58 -8.64
CA ALA A 120 -37.48 15.43 -9.50
C ALA A 120 -38.15 14.51 -10.54
N ALA A 121 -39.32 14.01 -10.17
CA ALA A 121 -40.43 13.62 -11.04
C ALA A 121 -41.65 13.48 -10.14
#